data_AF-A0A662GSN0-F1
#
_entry.id   AF-A0A662GSN0-F1
#
_cell.length_a   1.000
_cell.length_b   1.000
_cell.length_c   1.000
_cell.angle_alpha   90.00
_cell.angle_beta   90.00
_cell.angle_gamma   90.00
#
_symmetry.space_group_name_H-M   'P 1'
#
loop_
_entity.id
_entity.type
_entity.pdbx_description
1 polymer ?
#
loop_
_entity_poly.entity_id
_entity_poly.type
_entity_poly.pdbx_seq_one_letter_code
_entity_poly.pdbx_strand_id
1 'polypeptide(L)'
;MKIVLAQRGRDNSRKKVISGKVDTDYIETENPYFISYILSLLNSRLSETYRLSLLDKDTVLKVRNDILNKYLIPLSASILKLRNVVTEALLHTSSQTRDNITYYYTELFNLKDGYFFNNVNKSLNFIKKICNKYLRKKYIYNNLKKKYIKLKEVSWKSMFELNSSGPIKLKRNDSAQSSYLSSYKVGPYIVEVIDIAEPENIYFVRIPEYESIIRRGIINDLSIIIRKLAPPKVLSMSFENLVKYLKLLSERLYRCRFPELVKFNIPISHEIVCFRSIRMLKFMPFLLDNLIDEFYIDSPETHIYLDHSKYGRCLSNIIVHKYDIDAFIVHLRIDTGVKL
;
A
#
# COMPACT_ATOMS: atom_id res chain seq x y z
N MET A 1 15.57 -14.37 -10.15
CA MET A 1 14.14 -14.78 -10.20
C MET A 1 13.21 -13.62 -9.81
N LYS A 2 11.97 -13.57 -10.32
CA LYS A 2 10.98 -12.50 -10.05
C LYS A 2 9.88 -12.97 -9.11
N ILE A 3 9.67 -12.36 -7.95
CA ILE A 3 8.46 -12.60 -7.14
C ILE A 3 7.31 -11.77 -7.68
N VAL A 4 6.19 -12.41 -7.98
CA VAL A 4 4.92 -11.78 -8.34
C VAL A 4 4.05 -11.71 -7.09
N LEU A 5 3.57 -10.52 -6.78
CA LEU A 5 2.46 -10.31 -5.86
C LEU A 5 1.25 -9.91 -6.69
N ALA A 6 0.30 -10.84 -6.85
CA ALA A 6 -0.94 -10.58 -7.58
C ALA A 6 -2.11 -10.49 -6.60
N GLN A 7 -2.90 -9.41 -6.68
CA GLN A 7 -4.13 -9.27 -5.91
C GLN A 7 -5.23 -10.16 -6.52
N ARG A 8 -5.99 -10.90 -5.69
CA ARG A 8 -7.20 -11.61 -6.14
C ARG A 8 -8.24 -10.59 -6.61
N GLY A 9 -8.58 -10.61 -7.91
CA GLY A 9 -9.81 -9.99 -8.39
C GLY A 9 -11.01 -10.70 -7.78
N ARG A 10 -12.00 -9.93 -7.29
CA ARG A 10 -13.33 -10.48 -7.00
C ARG A 10 -14.02 -10.69 -8.35
N ASP A 11 -14.06 -11.93 -8.81
CA ASP A 11 -14.98 -12.33 -9.88
C ASP A 11 -16.40 -12.28 -9.30
N ASN A 12 -17.07 -11.14 -9.47
CA ASN A 12 -18.50 -11.03 -9.22
C ASN A 12 -19.19 -10.93 -10.58
N SER A 13 -19.87 -12.02 -10.90
CA SER A 13 -20.96 -12.20 -11.87
C SER A 13 -21.58 -10.91 -12.48
N ARG A 14 -21.66 -10.91 -13.83
CA ARG A 14 -22.58 -10.11 -14.68
C ARG A 14 -22.67 -8.61 -14.37
N LYS A 15 -21.76 -7.82 -14.94
CA LYS A 15 -21.95 -6.41 -15.39
C LYS A 15 -20.70 -5.98 -16.20
N LYS A 16 -20.88 -5.08 -17.18
CA LYS A 16 -19.90 -4.63 -18.20
C LYS A 16 -18.44 -4.71 -17.70
N VAL A 17 -17.64 -5.60 -18.31
CA VAL A 17 -16.22 -5.77 -17.98
C VAL A 17 -15.46 -4.57 -18.54
N ILE A 18 -15.26 -3.54 -17.71
CA ILE A 18 -14.12 -2.64 -17.89
C ILE A 18 -12.91 -3.48 -17.51
N SER A 19 -12.17 -3.98 -18.50
CA SER A 19 -11.01 -4.84 -18.28
C SER A 19 -9.90 -4.06 -17.58
N GLY A 20 -9.92 -4.02 -16.25
CA GLY A 20 -8.80 -3.55 -15.45
C GLY A 20 -7.64 -4.55 -15.55
N LYS A 21 -6.42 -4.05 -15.77
CA LYS A 21 -5.20 -4.84 -15.55
C LYS A 21 -5.26 -5.43 -14.14
N VAL A 22 -5.02 -6.73 -14.00
CA VAL A 22 -4.67 -7.28 -12.68
C VAL A 22 -3.35 -6.61 -12.30
N ASP A 23 -3.34 -5.80 -11.25
CA ASP A 23 -2.13 -5.20 -10.68
C ASP A 23 -1.21 -6.35 -10.22
N THR A 24 -0.32 -6.79 -11.09
CA THR A 24 0.74 -7.73 -10.77
C THR A 24 2.02 -6.94 -10.55
N ASP A 25 2.43 -6.81 -9.29
CA ASP A 25 3.68 -6.16 -8.94
C ASP A 25 4.80 -7.20 -8.89
N TYR A 26 5.89 -6.92 -9.60
CA TYR A 26 7.07 -7.77 -9.68
C TYR A 26 8.16 -7.25 -8.74
N ILE A 27 8.60 -8.09 -7.80
CA ILE A 27 9.75 -7.84 -6.91
C ILE A 27 10.79 -8.90 -7.20
N GLU A 28 11.96 -8.53 -7.72
CA GLU A 28 13.06 -9.48 -7.91
C GLU A 28 13.78 -9.75 -6.59
N THR A 29 13.65 -10.97 -6.06
CA THR A 29 14.46 -11.43 -4.92
C THR A 29 14.45 -12.95 -4.80
N GLU A 30 15.55 -13.49 -4.29
CA GLU A 30 15.70 -14.90 -3.92
C GLU A 30 15.84 -15.09 -2.40
N ASN A 31 15.54 -14.05 -1.63
CA ASN A 31 15.79 -14.02 -0.20
C ASN A 31 14.47 -14.10 0.62
N PRO A 32 14.23 -15.19 1.39
CA PRO A 32 12.99 -15.37 2.15
C PRO A 32 12.84 -14.35 3.30
N TYR A 33 13.95 -13.81 3.81
CA TYR A 33 13.92 -12.72 4.77
C TYR A 33 13.43 -11.42 4.14
N PHE A 34 13.81 -11.17 2.88
CA PHE A 34 13.30 -10.02 2.13
C PHE A 34 11.79 -10.15 1.88
N ILE A 35 11.30 -11.33 1.51
CA ILE A 35 9.85 -11.57 1.41
C ILE A 35 9.15 -11.24 2.74
N SER A 36 9.65 -11.76 3.85
CA SER A 36 9.07 -11.52 5.17
C SER A 36 9.06 -10.03 5.53
N TYR A 37 10.10 -9.29 5.13
CA TYR A 37 10.16 -7.84 5.27
C TYR A 37 9.10 -7.13 4.41
N ILE A 38 8.95 -7.46 3.13
CA ILE A 38 7.92 -6.89 2.25
C ILE A 38 6.52 -7.16 2.80
N LEU A 39 6.25 -8.41 3.23
CA LEU A 39 4.98 -8.77 3.86
C LEU A 39 4.70 -7.95 5.13
N SER A 40 5.75 -7.51 5.85
CA SER A 40 5.58 -6.64 7.01
C SER A 40 5.12 -5.23 6.65
N LEU A 41 5.44 -4.74 5.44
CA LEU A 41 5.00 -3.42 4.94
C LEU A 41 3.53 -3.42 4.52
N LEU A 42 3.03 -4.58 4.09
CA LEU A 42 1.69 -4.71 3.53
C LEU A 42 0.60 -4.90 4.58
N ASN A 43 0.99 -4.99 5.86
CA ASN A 43 0.14 -5.34 6.99
C ASN A 43 -0.46 -6.76 6.82
N SER A 44 -0.55 -7.56 7.88
CA SER A 44 -0.76 -9.02 7.80
C SER A 44 -2.09 -9.52 7.17
N ARG A 45 -2.92 -8.66 6.58
CA ARG A 45 -4.15 -9.02 5.83
C ARG A 45 -3.89 -9.71 4.48
N LEU A 46 -2.62 -9.88 4.11
CA LEU A 46 -2.17 -10.48 2.86
C LEU A 46 -2.62 -11.92 2.61
N SER A 47 -2.89 -12.71 3.67
CA SER A 47 -3.14 -14.15 3.55
C SER A 47 -4.35 -14.49 2.68
N GLU A 48 -5.30 -13.58 2.51
CA GLU A 48 -6.52 -13.83 1.72
C GLU A 48 -6.49 -13.20 0.33
N THR A 49 -5.70 -12.13 0.14
CA THR A 49 -5.82 -11.25 -1.03
C THR A 49 -4.67 -11.33 -2.01
N TYR A 50 -3.48 -11.79 -1.62
CA TYR A 50 -2.31 -11.76 -2.52
C TYR A 50 -1.75 -13.17 -2.75
N ARG A 51 -1.52 -13.51 -4.03
CA ARG A 51 -0.73 -14.70 -4.40
C ARG A 51 0.73 -14.29 -4.52
N LEU A 52 1.58 -14.91 -3.69
CA LEU A 52 3.02 -14.91 -3.83
C LEU A 52 3.41 -16.00 -4.83
N SER A 53 3.88 -15.57 -5.99
CA SER A 53 4.43 -16.48 -7.00
C SER A 53 5.86 -16.06 -7.37
N LEU A 54 6.60 -16.94 -8.02
CA LEU A 54 7.95 -16.74 -8.51
C LEU A 54 7.93 -17.01 -10.02
N LEU A 55 8.42 -16.08 -10.82
CA LEU A 55 8.68 -16.23 -12.24
C LEU A 55 10.12 -16.71 -12.41
N ASP A 56 10.26 -17.93 -12.90
CA ASP A 56 11.51 -18.52 -13.36
C ASP A 56 11.36 -18.96 -14.81
N LYS A 57 12.04 -18.25 -15.73
CA LYS A 57 12.25 -18.62 -17.14
C LYS A 57 11.01 -19.23 -17.86
N ASP A 58 9.80 -18.70 -17.60
CA ASP A 58 8.47 -19.10 -18.14
C ASP A 58 7.56 -19.94 -17.23
N THR A 59 8.00 -20.30 -16.03
CA THR A 59 7.17 -20.96 -15.01
C THR A 59 6.81 -20.02 -13.87
N VAL A 60 5.55 -20.10 -13.43
CA VAL A 60 5.06 -19.44 -12.22
C VAL A 60 5.10 -20.48 -11.09
N LEU A 61 5.99 -20.34 -10.12
CA LEU A 61 6.04 -21.19 -8.93
C LEU A 61 5.33 -20.49 -7.78
N LYS A 62 4.38 -21.15 -7.13
CA LYS A 62 3.65 -20.54 -6.02
C LYS A 62 4.40 -20.81 -4.71
N VAL A 63 4.48 -19.83 -3.81
CA VAL A 63 4.94 -20.11 -2.44
C VAL A 63 3.92 -21.03 -1.76
N ARG A 64 4.37 -22.16 -1.25
CA ARG A 64 3.49 -23.12 -0.59
C ARG A 64 2.80 -22.48 0.62
N ASN A 65 1.50 -22.73 0.76
CA ASN A 65 0.69 -22.14 1.82
C ASN A 65 1.17 -22.53 3.23
N ASP A 66 1.64 -23.77 3.41
CA ASP A 66 2.17 -24.22 4.70
C ASP A 66 3.42 -23.44 5.10
N ILE A 67 4.31 -23.15 4.14
CA ILE A 67 5.53 -22.38 4.39
C ILE A 67 5.22 -20.90 4.63
N LEU A 68 4.32 -20.33 3.82
CA LEU A 68 3.82 -18.97 3.99
C LEU A 68 3.25 -18.76 5.40
N ASN A 69 2.36 -19.64 5.84
CA ASN A 69 1.68 -19.53 7.13
C ASN A 69 2.56 -19.91 8.32
N LYS A 70 3.47 -20.87 8.16
CA LYS A 70 4.31 -21.38 9.26
C LYS A 70 5.56 -20.53 9.51
N TYR A 71 6.11 -19.88 8.49
CA TYR A 71 7.39 -19.18 8.59
C TYR A 71 7.35 -17.71 8.19
N LEU A 72 6.89 -17.40 6.97
CA LEU A 72 6.98 -16.04 6.42
C LEU A 72 6.04 -15.05 7.11
N ILE A 73 4.74 -15.40 7.24
CA ILE A 73 3.74 -14.55 7.92
C ILE A 73 4.08 -14.35 9.41
N PRO A 74 4.46 -15.39 10.17
CA PRO A 74 4.88 -15.19 11.55
C PRO A 74 6.08 -14.26 11.69
N LEU A 75 7.09 -14.39 10.81
CA LEU A 75 8.27 -13.52 10.85
C LEU A 75 7.90 -12.09 10.47
N SER A 76 7.12 -11.89 9.41
CA SER A 76 6.63 -10.57 9.00
C SER A 76 5.86 -9.86 10.12
N ALA A 77 5.01 -10.59 10.85
CA ALA A 77 4.30 -10.06 12.01
C ALA A 77 5.26 -9.66 13.16
N SER A 78 6.37 -10.37 13.36
CA SER A 78 7.39 -9.97 14.33
C SER A 78 8.18 -8.74 13.89
N ILE A 79 8.47 -8.60 12.59
CA ILE A 79 9.08 -7.39 12.03
C ILE A 79 8.15 -6.19 12.24
N LEU A 80 6.85 -6.35 11.96
CA LEU A 80 5.85 -5.29 12.18
C LEU A 80 5.76 -4.89 13.66
N LYS A 81 5.81 -5.86 14.59
CA LYS A 81 5.87 -5.57 16.03
C LYS A 81 7.12 -4.76 16.40
N LEU A 82 8.28 -5.13 15.88
CA LEU A 82 9.52 -4.37 16.08
C LEU A 82 9.35 -2.94 15.54
N ARG A 83 8.84 -2.79 14.30
CA ARG A 83 8.59 -1.50 13.66
C ARG A 83 7.69 -0.60 14.50
N ASN A 84 6.60 -1.14 15.07
CA ASN A 84 5.69 -0.37 15.92
C ASN A 84 6.39 0.22 17.14
N VAL A 85 7.17 -0.59 17.87
CA VAL A 85 7.86 -0.13 19.08
C VAL A 85 9.02 0.82 18.75
N VAL A 86 9.71 0.59 17.62
CA VAL A 86 10.71 1.53 17.12
C VAL A 86 10.07 2.87 16.76
N THR A 87 8.93 2.86 16.07
CA THR A 87 8.20 4.09 15.70
C THR A 87 7.82 4.88 16.95
N GLU A 88 7.24 4.22 17.96
CA GLU A 88 6.86 4.82 19.23
C GLU A 88 8.08 5.45 19.93
N ALA A 89 9.19 4.74 20.03
CA ALA A 89 10.41 5.27 20.63
C ALA A 89 10.94 6.48 19.85
N LEU A 90 10.97 6.43 18.52
CA LEU A 90 11.46 7.54 17.70
C LEU A 90 10.57 8.79 17.77
N LEU A 91 9.31 8.65 18.15
CA LEU A 91 8.39 9.77 18.37
C LEU A 91 8.60 10.48 19.71
N HIS A 92 9.13 9.79 20.73
CA HIS A 92 9.12 10.25 22.13
C HIS A 92 10.49 10.30 22.82
N THR A 93 11.58 9.89 22.18
CA THR A 93 12.92 9.85 22.80
C THR A 93 13.80 11.05 22.48
N SER A 94 14.84 11.26 23.31
CA SER A 94 15.87 12.29 23.10
C SER A 94 16.63 12.07 21.78
N SER A 95 17.24 13.14 21.26
CA SER A 95 17.98 13.12 19.98
C SER A 95 19.01 11.99 19.91
N GLN A 96 19.88 11.84 20.92
CA GLN A 96 20.94 10.83 20.89
C GLN A 96 20.41 9.39 20.86
N THR A 97 19.34 9.10 21.62
CA THR A 97 18.72 7.76 21.62
C THR A 97 18.04 7.50 20.28
N ARG A 98 17.34 8.50 19.76
CA ARG A 98 16.67 8.46 18.47
C ARG A 98 17.65 8.19 17.32
N ASP A 99 18.81 8.83 17.32
CA ASP A 99 19.81 8.68 16.26
C ASP A 99 20.45 7.29 16.30
N ASN A 100 20.72 6.76 17.51
CA ASN A 100 21.19 5.39 17.67
C ASN A 100 20.17 4.34 17.18
N ILE A 101 18.90 4.48 17.55
CA ILE A 101 17.83 3.57 17.10
C ILE A 101 17.72 3.64 15.57
N THR A 102 17.68 4.86 15.02
CA THR A 102 17.62 5.11 13.57
C THR A 102 18.78 4.42 12.85
N TYR A 103 20.02 4.58 13.33
CA TYR A 103 21.19 3.93 12.75
C TYR A 103 21.04 2.41 12.72
N TYR A 104 20.81 1.77 13.89
CA TYR A 104 20.75 0.31 13.93
C TYR A 104 19.57 -0.25 13.11
N TYR A 105 18.43 0.44 13.11
CA TYR A 105 17.26 -0.01 12.36
C TYR A 105 17.48 0.09 10.84
N THR A 106 18.09 1.18 10.41
CA THR A 106 18.40 1.42 8.99
C THR A 106 19.45 0.45 8.47
N GLU A 107 20.51 0.17 9.22
CA GLU A 107 21.52 -0.84 8.83
C GLU A 107 20.96 -2.26 8.85
N LEU A 108 19.99 -2.52 9.73
CA LEU A 108 19.31 -3.81 9.79
C LEU A 108 18.49 -4.07 8.52
N PHE A 109 17.65 -3.11 8.11
CA PHE A 109 16.70 -3.26 6.99
C PHE A 109 17.13 -2.53 5.71
N ASN A 110 18.42 -2.23 5.56
CA ASN A 110 18.95 -1.65 4.34
C ASN A 110 18.64 -2.56 3.13
N LEU A 111 17.98 -2.00 2.11
CA LEU A 111 17.43 -2.76 0.98
C LEU A 111 18.51 -3.34 0.04
N LYS A 112 19.73 -2.80 0.04
CA LYS A 112 20.83 -3.29 -0.80
C LYS A 112 21.59 -4.43 -0.13
N ASP A 113 22.01 -4.23 1.11
CA ASP A 113 22.94 -5.13 1.80
C ASP A 113 22.67 -5.29 3.30
N GLY A 114 21.48 -4.92 3.76
CA GLY A 114 21.11 -4.91 5.17
C GLY A 114 21.33 -6.25 5.88
N TYR A 115 21.76 -6.17 7.14
CA TYR A 115 22.13 -7.35 7.90
C TYR A 115 20.97 -8.33 8.08
N PHE A 116 19.73 -7.85 8.08
CA PHE A 116 18.55 -8.71 8.17
C PHE A 116 18.44 -9.69 7.00
N PHE A 117 18.95 -9.34 5.83
CA PHE A 117 18.87 -10.17 4.62
C PHE A 117 20.08 -11.08 4.49
N ASN A 118 21.26 -10.58 4.85
CA ASN A 118 22.52 -11.20 4.44
C ASN A 118 23.38 -11.74 5.60
N ASN A 119 23.11 -11.35 6.85
CA ASN A 119 23.95 -11.77 7.98
C ASN A 119 23.15 -11.98 9.26
N VAL A 120 22.79 -13.25 9.51
CA VAL A 120 21.97 -13.64 10.66
C VAL A 120 22.56 -13.21 11.99
N ASN A 121 23.87 -13.39 12.18
CA ASN A 121 24.53 -13.08 13.46
C ASN A 121 24.55 -11.58 13.73
N LYS A 122 24.93 -10.77 12.73
CA LYS A 122 24.90 -9.30 12.84
C LYS A 122 23.48 -8.78 13.02
N SER A 123 22.51 -9.32 12.28
CA SER A 123 21.07 -9.03 12.41
C SER A 123 20.59 -9.22 13.85
N LEU A 124 20.81 -10.42 14.43
CA LEU A 124 20.40 -10.70 15.79
C LEU A 124 21.09 -9.80 16.82
N ASN A 125 22.35 -9.44 16.61
CA ASN A 125 23.05 -8.49 17.48
C ASN A 125 22.44 -7.09 17.40
N PHE A 126 22.08 -6.61 16.22
CA PHE A 126 21.45 -5.30 16.04
C PHE A 126 20.04 -5.27 16.66
N ILE A 127 19.25 -6.31 16.44
CA ILE A 127 17.92 -6.46 17.05
C ILE A 127 18.03 -6.53 18.57
N LYS A 128 19.04 -7.24 19.11
CA LYS A 128 19.32 -7.28 20.55
C LYS A 128 19.67 -5.90 21.09
N LYS A 129 20.51 -5.13 20.40
CA LYS A 129 20.85 -3.74 20.78
C LYS A 129 19.60 -2.86 20.80
N ILE A 130 18.83 -2.84 19.71
CA ILE A 130 17.57 -2.08 19.62
C ILE A 130 16.63 -2.48 20.76
N CYS A 131 16.27 -3.75 20.86
CA CYS A 131 15.24 -4.22 21.78
C CYS A 131 15.67 -4.13 23.25
N ASN A 132 16.90 -4.53 23.60
CA ASN A 132 17.29 -4.65 25.00
C ASN A 132 17.91 -3.36 25.53
N LYS A 133 18.79 -2.71 24.76
CA LYS A 133 19.51 -1.52 25.24
C LYS A 133 18.64 -0.28 25.15
N TYR A 134 18.03 -0.05 23.99
CA TYR A 134 17.32 1.22 23.72
C TYR A 134 15.83 1.15 24.04
N LEU A 135 15.16 0.05 23.70
CA LEU A 135 13.70 -0.08 23.91
C LEU A 135 13.33 -0.75 25.25
N ARG A 136 14.25 -1.50 25.88
CA ARG A 136 14.01 -2.34 27.07
C ARG A 136 12.85 -3.36 26.89
N LYS A 137 12.62 -3.85 25.67
CA LYS A 137 11.57 -4.84 25.30
C LYS A 137 12.17 -6.18 24.87
N LYS A 138 12.78 -6.92 25.82
CA LYS A 138 13.47 -8.21 25.56
C LYS A 138 12.58 -9.27 24.90
N TYR A 139 11.27 -9.27 25.18
CA TYR A 139 10.32 -10.23 24.59
C TYR A 139 10.22 -10.10 23.06
N ILE A 140 10.41 -8.89 22.51
CA ILE A 140 10.37 -8.65 21.04
C ILE A 140 11.55 -9.35 20.39
N TYR A 141 12.76 -9.16 20.95
CA TYR A 141 13.97 -9.84 20.49
C TYR A 141 13.81 -11.36 20.53
N ASN A 142 13.34 -11.92 21.66
CA ASN A 142 13.19 -13.37 21.80
C ASN A 142 12.21 -13.95 20.78
N ASN A 143 11.07 -13.29 20.56
CA ASN A 143 10.06 -13.73 19.60
C ASN A 143 10.59 -13.66 18.16
N LEU A 144 11.24 -12.54 17.79
CA LEU A 144 11.81 -12.35 16.47
C LEU A 144 12.94 -13.36 16.21
N LYS A 145 13.89 -13.51 17.14
CA LYS A 145 14.99 -14.49 17.06
C LYS A 145 14.49 -15.90 16.78
N LYS A 146 13.48 -16.37 17.54
CA LYS A 146 12.90 -17.70 17.37
C LYS A 146 12.40 -17.94 15.95
N LYS A 147 11.66 -16.97 15.38
CA LYS A 147 11.08 -17.09 14.03
C LYS A 147 12.13 -16.93 12.93
N TYR A 148 13.10 -16.05 13.14
CA TYR A 148 14.19 -15.79 12.22
C TYR A 148 15.10 -17.01 12.06
N ILE A 149 15.43 -17.70 13.17
CA ILE A 149 16.19 -18.96 13.14
C ILE A 149 15.40 -20.07 12.45
N LYS A 150 14.10 -20.22 12.77
CA LYS A 150 13.24 -21.22 12.12
C LYS A 150 13.19 -21.09 10.59
N LEU A 151 13.20 -19.86 10.06
CA LEU A 151 13.20 -19.65 8.62
C LEU A 151 14.52 -20.10 7.97
N LYS A 152 15.65 -20.01 8.69
CA LYS A 152 16.97 -20.49 8.23
C LYS A 152 16.99 -22.00 7.98
N GLU A 153 16.17 -22.75 8.70
CA GLU A 153 16.09 -24.21 8.59
C GLU A 153 15.32 -24.65 7.33
N VAL A 154 14.65 -23.73 6.63
CA VAL A 154 13.86 -24.02 5.43
C VAL A 154 14.72 -23.77 4.19
N SER A 155 14.87 -24.80 3.35
CA SER A 155 15.52 -24.67 2.05
C SER A 155 14.70 -23.78 1.12
N TRP A 156 15.35 -22.83 0.45
CA TRP A 156 14.68 -21.97 -0.53
C TRP A 156 13.97 -22.75 -1.64
N LYS A 157 14.62 -23.81 -2.16
CA LYS A 157 14.03 -24.66 -3.21
C LYS A 157 12.76 -25.38 -2.77
N SER A 158 12.65 -25.72 -1.48
CA SER A 158 11.45 -26.41 -0.97
C SER A 158 10.30 -25.46 -0.65
N MET A 159 10.49 -24.14 -0.78
CA MET A 159 9.46 -23.13 -0.54
C MET A 159 8.36 -23.07 -1.58
N PHE A 160 8.63 -23.61 -2.76
CA PHE A 160 7.80 -23.41 -3.93
C PHE A 160 7.17 -24.71 -4.42
N GLU A 161 5.96 -24.59 -4.95
CA GLU A 161 5.24 -25.64 -5.67
C GLU A 161 4.96 -25.16 -7.10
N LEU A 162 4.96 -26.09 -8.06
CA LEU A 162 4.56 -25.79 -9.43
C LEU A 162 3.12 -25.26 -9.42
N ASN A 163 2.91 -24.07 -9.98
CA ASN A 163 1.56 -23.57 -10.17
C ASN A 163 0.94 -24.30 -11.36
N SER A 164 0.07 -25.27 -11.10
CA SER A 164 -0.68 -26.01 -12.13
C SER A 164 -1.72 -25.13 -12.83
N SER A 165 -2.03 -23.95 -12.28
CA SER A 165 -2.58 -22.86 -13.07
C SER A 165 -1.41 -22.22 -13.82
N GLY A 166 -1.30 -22.50 -15.12
CA GLY A 166 -0.30 -21.90 -16.01
C GLY A 166 -0.26 -20.37 -15.91
N PRO A 167 0.69 -19.69 -16.56
CA PRO A 167 0.77 -18.23 -16.55
C PRO A 167 -0.63 -17.68 -16.84
N ILE A 168 -1.09 -16.73 -16.01
CA ILE A 168 -2.36 -16.04 -16.24
C ILE A 168 -2.23 -15.39 -17.61
N LYS A 169 -2.73 -16.05 -18.65
CA LYS A 169 -2.85 -15.48 -19.98
C LYS A 169 -3.93 -14.43 -19.84
N LEU A 170 -3.49 -13.18 -19.67
CA LEU A 170 -4.34 -12.02 -19.85
C LEU A 170 -4.85 -12.07 -21.29
N LYS A 171 -6.07 -12.60 -21.48
CA LYS A 171 -6.78 -12.39 -22.73
C LYS A 171 -7.06 -10.90 -22.80
N ARG A 172 -6.29 -10.19 -23.62
CA ARG A 172 -6.75 -8.93 -24.20
C ARG A 172 -7.94 -9.29 -25.09
N ASN A 173 -9.12 -8.88 -24.68
CA ASN A 173 -10.21 -8.74 -25.64
C ASN A 173 -9.92 -7.45 -26.41
N ASP A 174 -9.11 -7.53 -27.46
CA ASP A 174 -8.86 -6.43 -28.41
C ASP A 174 -10.05 -6.23 -29.37
N SER A 175 -11.29 -6.42 -28.90
CA SER A 175 -12.49 -6.42 -29.74
C SER A 175 -13.33 -5.14 -29.65
N ALA A 176 -12.84 -4.10 -28.97
CA ALA A 176 -13.44 -2.76 -29.04
C ALA A 176 -12.38 -1.78 -29.53
N GLN A 177 -12.72 -1.01 -30.55
CA GLN A 177 -11.87 -0.01 -31.19
C GLN A 177 -11.73 1.21 -30.26
N SER A 178 -11.16 0.99 -29.07
CA SER A 178 -10.98 2.05 -28.08
C SER A 178 -9.89 3.02 -28.54
N SER A 179 -10.19 4.32 -28.53
CA SER A 179 -9.26 5.37 -28.91
C SER A 179 -8.87 6.20 -27.69
N TYR A 180 -7.57 6.43 -27.54
CA TYR A 180 -7.04 7.20 -26.43
C TYR A 180 -7.22 8.71 -26.72
N LEU A 181 -7.99 9.42 -25.91
CA LEU A 181 -8.30 10.83 -26.14
C LEU A 181 -7.32 11.79 -25.44
N SER A 182 -6.97 11.54 -24.17
CA SER A 182 -6.03 12.39 -23.43
C SER A 182 -5.42 11.74 -22.18
N SER A 183 -4.26 12.26 -21.75
CA SER A 183 -3.66 12.07 -20.42
C SER A 183 -3.42 13.42 -19.79
N TYR A 184 -3.73 13.57 -18.52
CA TYR A 184 -3.26 14.72 -17.75
C TYR A 184 -3.16 14.42 -16.26
N LYS A 185 -2.47 15.30 -15.54
CA LYS A 185 -2.25 15.18 -14.10
C LYS A 185 -3.30 15.99 -13.36
N VAL A 186 -3.91 15.39 -12.34
CA VAL A 186 -4.82 16.04 -11.40
C VAL A 186 -4.30 15.78 -10.00
N GLY A 187 -3.71 16.78 -9.33
CA GLY A 187 -3.07 16.58 -8.03
C GLY A 187 -2.07 15.40 -8.05
N PRO A 188 -2.21 14.39 -7.17
CA PRO A 188 -1.36 13.18 -7.18
C PRO A 188 -1.86 12.07 -8.13
N TYR A 189 -2.87 12.33 -8.95
CA TYR A 189 -3.48 11.37 -9.87
C TYR A 189 -3.02 11.60 -11.32
N ILE A 190 -3.07 10.53 -12.11
CA ILE A 190 -3.04 10.60 -13.58
C ILE A 190 -4.42 10.21 -14.07
N VAL A 191 -5.00 11.05 -14.92
CA VAL A 191 -6.30 10.83 -15.54
C VAL A 191 -6.08 10.53 -17.01
N GLU A 192 -6.69 9.45 -17.48
CA GLU A 192 -6.71 9.05 -18.88
C GLU A 192 -8.16 9.03 -19.36
N VAL A 193 -8.47 9.75 -20.45
CA VAL A 193 -9.80 9.73 -21.07
C VAL A 193 -9.76 8.84 -22.30
N ILE A 194 -10.64 7.85 -22.35
CA ILE A 194 -10.65 6.81 -23.38
C ILE A 194 -12.04 6.77 -24.02
N ASP A 195 -12.09 6.94 -25.33
CA ASP A 195 -13.29 6.67 -26.11
C ASP A 195 -13.40 5.17 -26.36
N ILE A 196 -14.56 4.60 -26.05
CA ILE A 196 -14.85 3.18 -26.18
C ILE A 196 -15.96 2.89 -27.21
N ALA A 197 -16.32 3.88 -28.04
CA ALA A 197 -17.40 3.77 -29.03
C ALA A 197 -18.76 3.34 -28.43
N GLU A 198 -18.99 3.70 -27.17
CA GLU A 198 -20.21 3.53 -26.39
C GLU A 198 -20.74 4.94 -26.03
N PRO A 199 -21.98 5.09 -25.51
CA PRO A 199 -22.54 6.42 -25.24
C PRO A 199 -21.75 7.27 -24.23
N GLU A 200 -20.84 6.67 -23.47
CA GLU A 200 -20.06 7.35 -22.42
C GLU A 200 -18.56 7.06 -22.61
N ASN A 201 -17.75 8.12 -22.55
CA ASN A 201 -16.29 7.98 -22.50
C ASN A 201 -15.86 7.40 -21.15
N ILE A 202 -14.67 6.79 -21.06
CA ILE A 202 -14.10 6.34 -19.79
C ILE A 202 -13.19 7.42 -19.21
N TYR A 203 -13.46 7.81 -17.96
CA TYR A 203 -12.57 8.63 -17.14
C TYR A 203 -11.75 7.72 -16.22
N PHE A 204 -10.55 7.36 -16.67
CA PHE A 204 -9.71 6.37 -15.99
C PHE A 204 -8.72 7.05 -15.04
N VAL A 205 -8.94 6.89 -13.74
CA VAL A 205 -8.06 7.42 -12.70
C VAL A 205 -6.98 6.40 -12.35
N ARG A 206 -5.72 6.84 -12.39
CA ARG A 206 -4.54 6.11 -11.91
C ARG A 206 -3.90 6.84 -10.73
N ILE A 207 -3.40 6.03 -9.80
CA ILE A 207 -2.57 6.46 -8.67
C ILE A 207 -1.17 5.89 -8.91
N PRO A 208 -0.21 6.67 -9.43
CA PRO A 208 1.11 6.16 -9.81
C PRO A 208 1.83 5.43 -8.66
N GLU A 209 1.69 5.91 -7.43
CA GLU A 209 2.27 5.27 -6.24
C GLU A 209 1.71 3.88 -5.96
N TYR A 210 0.55 3.53 -6.47
CA TYR A 210 -0.02 2.20 -6.29
C TYR A 210 0.61 1.17 -7.22
N GLU A 211 1.29 1.58 -8.30
CA GLU A 211 2.05 0.67 -9.18
C GLU A 211 3.26 0.03 -8.50
N SER A 212 3.64 0.52 -7.31
CA SER A 212 4.62 -0.14 -6.46
C SER A 212 3.94 -0.69 -5.22
N ILE A 213 3.90 -2.01 -5.08
CA ILE A 213 3.39 -2.67 -3.87
C ILE A 213 4.04 -2.17 -2.58
N ILE A 214 5.32 -1.81 -2.63
CA ILE A 214 6.04 -1.24 -1.47
C ILE A 214 5.42 0.11 -1.10
N ARG A 215 5.29 1.03 -2.07
CA ARG A 215 4.68 2.35 -1.83
C ARG A 215 3.22 2.22 -1.41
N ARG A 216 2.44 1.36 -2.08
CA ARG A 216 1.06 1.01 -1.72
C ARG A 216 0.95 0.52 -0.27
N GLY A 217 1.85 -0.38 0.14
CA GLY A 217 1.95 -0.90 1.52
C GLY A 217 2.22 0.20 2.54
N ILE A 218 3.21 1.05 2.29
CA ILE A 218 3.55 2.19 3.14
C ILE A 218 2.35 3.15 3.27
N ILE A 219 1.72 3.51 2.15
CA ILE A 219 0.56 4.41 2.14
C ILE A 219 -0.59 3.83 2.95
N ASN A 220 -0.88 2.54 2.77
CA ASN A 220 -1.91 1.84 3.53
C ASN A 220 -1.62 1.89 5.03
N ASP A 221 -0.42 1.52 5.43
CA ASP A 221 -0.02 1.45 6.82
C ASP A 221 -0.03 2.83 7.50
N LEU A 222 0.57 3.85 6.87
CA LEU A 222 0.52 5.22 7.39
C LEU A 222 -0.92 5.73 7.51
N SER A 223 -1.79 5.47 6.53
CA SER A 223 -3.19 5.91 6.60
C SER A 223 -3.94 5.30 7.79
N ILE A 224 -3.63 4.05 8.16
CA ILE A 224 -4.23 3.36 9.31
C ILE A 224 -3.73 3.98 10.61
N ILE A 225 -2.44 4.29 10.69
CA ILE A 225 -1.82 4.86 11.89
C ILE A 225 -2.32 6.28 12.12
N ILE A 226 -2.38 7.10 11.06
CA ILE A 226 -2.90 8.45 11.14
C ILE A 226 -4.33 8.46 11.67
N ARG A 227 -5.21 7.57 11.18
CA ARG A 227 -6.57 7.44 11.72
C ARG A 227 -6.63 7.12 13.21
N LYS A 228 -5.62 6.43 13.75
CA LYS A 228 -5.54 6.08 15.17
C LYS A 228 -4.92 7.17 16.03
N LEU A 229 -3.98 7.93 15.47
CA LEU A 229 -3.20 8.94 16.20
C LEU A 229 -3.75 10.36 16.05
N ALA A 230 -4.57 10.64 15.04
CA ALA A 230 -5.14 11.96 14.83
C ALA A 230 -5.94 12.39 16.07
N PRO A 231 -5.59 13.52 16.72
CA PRO A 231 -6.27 13.95 17.92
C PRO A 231 -7.71 14.40 17.61
N PRO A 232 -8.64 14.34 18.58
CA PRO A 232 -10.04 14.74 18.37
C PRO A 232 -10.21 16.16 17.80
N LYS A 233 -9.31 17.08 18.14
CA LYS A 233 -9.29 18.47 17.64
C LYS A 233 -9.17 18.58 16.11
N VAL A 234 -8.72 17.52 15.44
CA VAL A 234 -8.67 17.44 13.98
C VAL A 234 -10.07 17.45 13.36
N LEU A 235 -11.10 17.01 14.09
CA LEU A 235 -12.49 16.95 13.60
C LEU A 235 -13.16 18.32 13.47
N SER A 236 -12.59 19.37 14.06
CA SER A 236 -13.10 20.74 13.98
C SER A 236 -12.30 21.64 13.04
N MET A 237 -11.34 21.06 12.30
CA MET A 237 -10.58 21.81 11.30
C MET A 237 -11.35 21.87 10.00
N SER A 238 -11.24 22.99 9.27
CA SER A 238 -11.63 23.02 7.86
C SER A 238 -10.84 21.98 7.06
N PHE A 239 -11.41 21.49 5.96
CA PHE A 239 -10.75 20.48 5.12
C PHE A 239 -9.32 20.86 4.70
N GLU A 240 -9.08 22.13 4.33
CA GLU A 240 -7.73 22.60 3.95
C GLU A 240 -6.73 22.47 5.12
N ASN A 241 -7.11 22.93 6.31
CA ASN A 241 -6.28 22.86 7.50
C ASN A 241 -6.07 21.42 7.96
N LEU A 242 -7.11 20.59 7.84
CA LEU A 242 -7.07 19.15 8.06
C LEU A 242 -6.03 18.49 7.15
N VAL A 243 -6.11 18.71 5.83
CA VAL A 243 -5.16 18.16 4.86
C VAL A 243 -3.74 18.62 5.17
N LYS A 244 -3.53 19.91 5.45
CA LYS A 244 -2.21 20.46 5.81
C LYS A 244 -1.63 19.78 7.06
N TYR A 245 -2.43 19.66 8.12
CA TYR A 245 -2.02 18.99 9.36
C TYR A 245 -1.64 17.53 9.10
N LEU A 246 -2.49 16.80 8.36
CA LEU A 246 -2.26 15.39 8.08
C LEU A 246 -1.03 15.16 7.20
N LYS A 247 -0.71 16.08 6.27
CA LYS A 247 0.50 15.98 5.43
C LYS A 247 1.76 16.05 6.31
N LEU A 248 1.82 17.03 7.22
CA LEU A 248 2.93 17.16 8.17
C LEU A 248 3.04 15.94 9.11
N LEU A 249 1.90 15.43 9.59
CA LEU A 249 1.87 14.23 10.42
C LEU A 249 2.37 13.00 9.63
N SER A 250 1.94 12.86 8.38
CA SER A 250 2.35 11.79 7.46
C SER A 250 3.85 11.81 7.19
N GLU A 251 4.42 12.99 6.93
CA GLU A 251 5.87 13.18 6.75
C GLU A 251 6.65 12.77 8.00
N ARG A 252 6.23 13.25 9.18
CA ARG A 252 6.86 12.90 10.46
C ARG A 252 6.80 11.39 10.71
N LEU A 253 5.62 10.80 10.55
CA LEU A 253 5.41 9.37 10.76
C LEU A 253 6.21 8.53 9.77
N TYR A 254 6.29 8.93 8.50
CA TYR A 254 7.08 8.22 7.50
C TYR A 254 8.56 8.14 7.91
N ARG A 255 9.15 9.26 8.38
CA ARG A 255 10.54 9.29 8.86
C ARG A 255 10.79 8.42 10.09
N CYS A 256 9.87 8.44 11.06
CA CYS A 256 10.00 7.62 12.27
C CYS A 256 9.72 6.13 12.00
N ARG A 257 8.82 5.81 11.07
CA ARG A 257 8.35 4.45 10.87
C ARG A 257 9.14 3.66 9.84
N PHE A 258 9.68 4.36 8.84
CA PHE A 258 10.44 3.78 7.74
C PHE A 258 11.79 4.50 7.53
N PRO A 259 12.61 4.70 8.57
CA PRO A 259 13.88 5.41 8.44
C PRO A 259 14.81 4.75 7.40
N GLU A 260 14.73 3.43 7.24
CA GLU A 260 15.45 2.69 6.22
C GLU A 260 15.04 3.13 4.81
N LEU A 261 13.75 3.37 4.56
CA LEU A 261 13.26 3.75 3.24
C LEU A 261 13.55 5.22 2.92
N VAL A 262 13.55 6.07 3.94
CA VAL A 262 14.00 7.47 3.83
C VAL A 262 15.46 7.54 3.40
N LYS A 263 16.34 6.73 3.99
CA LYS A 263 17.77 6.68 3.58
C LYS A 263 17.94 6.30 2.11
N PHE A 264 17.04 5.48 1.57
CA PHE A 264 17.04 5.07 0.16
C PHE A 264 16.24 6.00 -0.76
N ASN A 265 15.78 7.15 -0.28
CA ASN A 265 14.99 8.11 -1.04
C ASN A 265 13.79 7.46 -1.75
N ILE A 266 13.09 6.52 -1.10
CA ILE A 266 11.87 5.93 -1.68
C ILE A 266 10.72 6.94 -1.49
N PRO A 267 10.29 7.69 -2.52
CA PRO A 267 9.30 8.73 -2.30
C PRO A 267 7.90 8.12 -2.11
N ILE A 268 7.08 8.81 -1.32
CA ILE A 268 5.63 8.57 -1.22
C ILE A 268 4.91 9.92 -1.35
N SER A 269 3.72 9.92 -1.94
CA SER A 269 2.85 11.09 -1.88
C SER A 269 2.14 11.15 -0.53
N HIS A 270 2.50 12.15 0.27
CA HIS A 270 1.84 12.40 1.54
C HIS A 270 0.39 12.85 1.35
N GLU A 271 0.02 13.44 0.20
CA GLU A 271 -1.37 13.76 -0.15
C GLU A 271 -2.23 12.51 -0.24
N ILE A 272 -1.77 11.48 -0.96
CA ILE A 272 -2.47 10.21 -1.07
C ILE A 272 -2.65 9.58 0.32
N VAL A 273 -1.62 9.63 1.17
CA VAL A 273 -1.73 9.14 2.56
C VAL A 273 -2.82 9.88 3.32
N CYS A 274 -2.91 11.21 3.17
CA CYS A 274 -3.91 12.05 3.83
C CYS A 274 -5.32 11.75 3.32
N PHE A 275 -5.53 11.82 2.01
CA PHE A 275 -6.84 11.53 1.42
C PHE A 275 -7.31 10.12 1.78
N ARG A 276 -6.39 9.16 1.84
CA ARG A 276 -6.71 7.81 2.30
C ARG A 276 -7.02 7.74 3.78
N SER A 277 -6.33 8.51 4.63
CA SER A 277 -6.57 8.49 6.08
C SER A 277 -7.99 8.99 6.40
N ILE A 278 -8.46 10.02 5.71
CA ILE A 278 -9.80 10.61 5.87
C ILE A 278 -10.88 10.02 4.95
N ARG A 279 -10.56 8.94 4.22
CA ARG A 279 -11.45 8.23 3.27
C ARG A 279 -11.95 9.06 2.08
N MET A 280 -11.22 10.10 1.70
CA MET A 280 -11.52 10.95 0.55
C MET A 280 -10.75 10.57 -0.72
N LEU A 281 -9.81 9.61 -0.65
CA LEU A 281 -8.92 9.23 -1.77
C LEU A 281 -9.64 8.98 -3.09
N LYS A 282 -10.86 8.41 -3.04
CA LYS A 282 -11.66 8.08 -4.23
C LYS A 282 -12.38 9.28 -4.82
N PHE A 283 -12.69 10.31 -4.03
CA PHE A 283 -13.42 11.51 -4.48
C PHE A 283 -12.50 12.63 -4.95
N MET A 284 -11.28 12.69 -4.41
CA MET A 284 -10.30 13.73 -4.73
C MET A 284 -9.92 13.88 -6.21
N PRO A 285 -9.85 12.84 -7.06
CA PRO A 285 -9.65 13.03 -8.49
C PRO A 285 -10.72 13.95 -9.09
N PHE A 286 -11.97 13.79 -8.65
CA PHE A 286 -13.07 14.57 -9.18
C PHE A 286 -13.13 15.99 -8.61
N LEU A 287 -12.83 16.14 -7.32
CA LEU A 287 -12.84 17.44 -6.64
C LEU A 287 -11.65 18.33 -6.98
N LEU A 288 -10.54 17.76 -7.47
CA LEU A 288 -9.33 18.50 -7.84
C LEU A 288 -9.26 18.82 -9.34
N ASP A 289 -10.14 18.24 -10.15
CA ASP A 289 -10.13 18.39 -11.59
C ASP A 289 -11.04 19.53 -12.04
N ASN A 290 -10.44 20.62 -12.50
CA ASN A 290 -11.18 21.80 -12.97
C ASN A 290 -11.94 21.55 -14.29
N LEU A 291 -11.76 20.38 -14.93
CA LEU A 291 -12.48 20.01 -16.14
C LEU A 291 -13.77 19.24 -15.85
N ILE A 292 -14.06 18.94 -14.59
CA ILE A 292 -15.29 18.27 -14.18
C ILE A 292 -16.29 19.31 -13.69
N ASP A 293 -17.44 19.32 -14.33
CA ASP A 293 -18.53 20.22 -13.97
C ASP A 293 -19.33 19.61 -12.81
N GLU A 294 -19.74 18.33 -12.96
CA GLU A 294 -20.53 17.60 -11.98
C GLU A 294 -20.15 16.11 -11.95
N PHE A 295 -20.32 15.46 -10.80
CA PHE A 295 -20.23 13.99 -10.69
C PHE A 295 -21.36 13.42 -9.85
N TYR A 296 -21.77 12.20 -10.20
CA TYR A 296 -22.97 11.55 -9.70
C TYR A 296 -22.64 10.17 -9.11
N ILE A 297 -23.38 9.82 -8.06
CA ILE A 297 -23.28 8.54 -7.37
C ILE A 297 -24.70 8.00 -7.20
N ASP A 298 -25.10 7.06 -8.05
CA ASP A 298 -26.46 6.50 -8.00
C ASP A 298 -26.70 5.65 -6.75
N SER A 299 -25.72 4.80 -6.40
CA SER A 299 -25.80 3.93 -5.23
C SER A 299 -24.42 3.46 -4.79
N PRO A 300 -24.28 2.91 -3.56
CA PRO A 300 -23.06 2.21 -3.17
C PRO A 300 -22.71 1.08 -4.15
N GLU A 301 -21.41 0.84 -4.32
CA GLU A 301 -20.84 -0.23 -5.16
C GLU A 301 -21.05 -0.04 -6.66
N THR A 302 -21.46 1.15 -7.10
CA THR A 302 -21.46 1.55 -8.50
C THR A 302 -20.25 2.42 -8.83
N HIS A 303 -20.00 2.54 -10.13
CA HIS A 303 -19.05 3.50 -10.67
C HIS A 303 -19.58 4.93 -10.51
N ILE A 304 -18.68 5.90 -10.41
CA ILE A 304 -19.02 7.33 -10.48
C ILE A 304 -19.16 7.71 -11.95
N TYR A 305 -20.24 8.42 -12.28
CA TYR A 305 -20.46 9.09 -13.56
C TYR A 305 -20.17 10.57 -13.40
N LEU A 306 -19.75 11.24 -14.46
CA LEU A 306 -19.41 12.66 -14.39
C LEU A 306 -19.64 13.35 -15.74
N ASP A 307 -19.86 14.66 -15.67
CA ASP A 307 -19.89 15.53 -16.83
C ASP A 307 -18.54 16.26 -16.93
N HIS A 308 -17.80 15.96 -17.98
CA HIS A 308 -16.50 16.53 -18.26
C HIS A 308 -16.65 17.64 -19.31
N SER A 309 -16.27 18.87 -18.98
CA SER A 309 -16.36 20.07 -19.82
C SER A 309 -15.97 19.86 -21.29
N LYS A 310 -14.87 19.13 -21.53
CA LYS A 310 -14.37 18.80 -22.89
C LYS A 310 -14.97 17.54 -23.54
N TYR A 311 -15.30 16.51 -22.76
CA TYR A 311 -15.58 15.16 -23.28
C TYR A 311 -17.02 14.70 -23.04
N GLY A 312 -17.86 15.58 -22.48
CA GLY A 312 -19.23 15.26 -22.11
C GLY A 312 -19.31 14.21 -21.01
N ARG A 313 -20.36 13.38 -21.05
CA ARG A 313 -20.60 12.37 -20.03
C ARG A 313 -19.56 11.26 -20.07
N CYS A 314 -18.97 10.99 -18.91
CA CYS A 314 -17.96 9.95 -18.73
C CYS A 314 -18.33 9.00 -17.58
N LEU A 315 -17.95 7.74 -17.74
CA LEU A 315 -17.98 6.70 -16.71
C LEU A 315 -16.58 6.53 -16.11
N SER A 316 -16.44 6.63 -14.80
CA SER A 316 -15.13 6.45 -14.15
C SER A 316 -14.82 5.00 -13.80
N ASN A 317 -13.54 4.66 -13.66
CA ASN A 317 -13.11 3.36 -13.10
C ASN A 317 -13.25 3.27 -11.57
N ILE A 318 -13.67 4.35 -10.90
CA ILE A 318 -13.74 4.43 -9.44
C ILE A 318 -15.09 3.90 -8.95
N ILE A 319 -15.04 2.86 -8.13
CA ILE A 319 -16.20 2.32 -7.40
C ILE A 319 -16.15 2.81 -5.96
N VAL A 320 -17.24 3.42 -5.47
CA VAL A 320 -17.37 3.89 -4.09
C VAL A 320 -18.26 2.96 -3.28
N HIS A 321 -17.89 2.69 -2.03
CA HIS A 321 -18.73 1.92 -1.11
C HIS A 321 -19.49 2.84 -0.16
N LYS A 322 -20.49 2.30 0.53
CA LYS A 322 -21.30 3.04 1.51
C LYS A 322 -20.43 3.82 2.51
N TYR A 323 -19.38 3.18 3.04
CA TYR A 323 -18.46 3.81 4.00
C TYR A 323 -17.58 4.92 3.42
N ASP A 324 -17.40 4.96 2.09
CA ASP A 324 -16.72 6.06 1.38
C ASP A 324 -17.70 7.24 1.29
N ILE A 325 -18.94 6.98 0.87
CA ILE A 325 -20.02 7.98 0.75
C ILE A 325 -20.33 8.62 2.12
N ASP A 326 -20.49 7.81 3.17
CA ASP A 326 -20.75 8.30 4.52
C ASP A 326 -19.64 9.25 5.01
N ALA A 327 -18.38 8.94 4.70
CA ALA A 327 -17.25 9.79 5.04
C ALA A 327 -17.26 11.10 4.24
N PHE A 328 -17.58 11.05 2.95
CA PHE A 328 -17.74 12.21 2.09
C PHE A 328 -18.80 13.17 2.62
N ILE A 329 -20.00 12.65 2.95
CA ILE A 329 -21.09 13.44 3.53
C ILE A 329 -20.66 14.06 4.86
N VAL A 330 -19.96 13.32 5.73
CA VAL A 330 -19.46 13.88 7.00
C VAL A 330 -18.52 15.07 6.78
N HIS A 331 -17.57 14.97 5.84
CA HIS A 331 -16.68 16.11 5.53
C HIS A 331 -17.47 17.29 4.97
N LEU A 332 -18.43 17.06 4.06
CA LEU A 332 -19.29 18.14 3.56
C LEU A 332 -20.09 18.81 4.67
N ARG A 333 -20.69 18.05 5.60
CA ARG A 333 -21.43 18.60 6.74
C ARG A 333 -20.53 19.44 7.65
N ILE A 334 -19.29 18.99 7.90
CA ILE A 334 -18.32 19.74 8.72
C ILE A 334 -17.93 21.05 8.04
N ASP A 335 -17.60 21.01 6.74
CA ASP A 335 -17.11 22.19 6.02
C ASP A 335 -18.21 23.21 5.70
N THR A 336 -19.43 22.76 5.40
CA THR A 336 -20.56 23.64 5.06
C THR A 336 -21.38 24.08 6.27
N GLY A 337 -21.28 23.36 7.40
CA GLY A 337 -22.16 23.53 8.55
C GLY A 337 -23.60 23.06 8.33
N VAL A 338 -23.93 22.52 7.16
CA VAL A 338 -25.27 22.07 6.79
C VAL A 338 -25.50 20.62 7.24
N LYS A 339 -26.67 20.33 7.80
CA LYS A 339 -27.13 18.95 8.01
C LYS A 339 -27.73 18.41 6.70
N LEU A 340 -26.90 17.75 5.90
CA LEU A 340 -27.32 17.03 4.68
C LEU A 340 -28.03 15.73 5.00
#